data_AF-A0A947J302-F1
#
_entry.id   AF-A0A947J302-F1
#
_cell.length_a   1.000
_cell.length_b   1.000
_cell.length_c   1.000
_cell.angle_alpha   90.00
_cell.angle_beta   90.00
_cell.angle_gamma   90.00
#
_symmetry.space_group_name_H-M   'P 1'
#
loop_
_entity.id
_entity.type
_entity.pdbx_description
1 polymer ?
#
loop_
_entity_poly.entity_id
_entity_poly.type
_entity_poly.pdbx_seq_one_letter_code
_entity_poly.pdbx_strand_id
1 'polypeptide(L)'
;MVHLLSLSRAARLVGVTRGAMQKKIKNGEMPSFDGTVKVEDLLAVYPDAQLENNVEFDRVRFIKERAFGKRVFERALPDAEVLAARVTELSTELANSQTQIRQFNILLDRLREKLGDIEEQAQVGMKDAIDDFRTWLKNEAAAAMEPGYPNPLAVRDSILRVMAAHVRVLPSGHDFFIDGPDSILEAALRSGIPLNYGCSNGNCGLCKARVVSGQIKKIRHHDYVIPETLKSEGYVLLCSNTAVTDVEIEAPVAGSVQDIPYQQISARVKAIEKLSPDMALLHLQTPRASRLRFMAGQYVTLLLGKSLSAEFSIASCPCDDRNLHFHVRRMPGNLFSDYVFNQLKKNDAVDVEGPQGEFILQEKSPRPLYFIAFDTGFAPIKSLIEHAMSLDTAEAIHLYWIGSNADSIYMPNMGRAWADALDNFSFSSSVTGFDLRAVSGKREENLHAMLEEIIEGRPDLQLGDVYLAGPESAVEVAEDFFLGLGLPKSRVFSSVVN
;
A
#
# COMPACT_ATOMS: atom_id res chain seq x y z
N MET A 1 10.94 -27.37 -10.60
CA MET A 1 11.26 -25.94 -10.73
C MET A 1 11.13 -25.34 -9.34
N VAL A 2 12.15 -24.65 -8.83
CA VAL A 2 12.08 -24.05 -7.48
C VAL A 2 11.02 -22.95 -7.54
N HIS A 3 9.82 -23.22 -7.03
CA HIS A 3 8.74 -22.25 -7.00
C HIS A 3 9.06 -21.20 -5.93
N LEU A 4 9.54 -20.04 -6.39
CA LEU A 4 9.82 -18.89 -5.56
C LEU A 4 8.57 -18.00 -5.52
N LEU A 5 8.08 -17.75 -4.32
CA LEU A 5 6.97 -16.85 -4.04
C LEU A 5 7.53 -15.51 -3.58
N SER A 6 7.05 -14.40 -4.12
CA SER A 6 7.36 -13.10 -3.52
C SER A 6 6.83 -13.04 -2.07
N LEU A 7 7.49 -12.27 -1.22
CA LEU A 7 7.12 -12.16 0.20
C LEU A 7 5.66 -11.78 0.42
N SER A 8 5.16 -10.84 -0.38
CA SER A 8 3.76 -10.41 -0.34
C SER A 8 2.80 -11.56 -0.67
N ARG A 9 3.19 -12.44 -1.59
CA ARG A 9 2.41 -13.60 -2.03
C ARG A 9 2.44 -14.72 -1.00
N ALA A 10 3.60 -14.99 -0.42
CA ALA A 10 3.79 -15.96 0.64
C ALA A 10 3.03 -15.57 1.92
N ALA A 11 3.11 -14.30 2.33
CA ALA A 11 2.41 -13.77 3.50
C ALA A 11 0.89 -13.91 3.37
N ARG A 12 0.34 -13.55 2.21
CA ARG A 12 -1.08 -13.68 1.89
C ARG A 12 -1.58 -15.12 1.88
N LEU A 13 -0.72 -16.07 1.50
CA LEU A 13 -1.06 -17.50 1.42
C LEU A 13 -1.18 -18.16 2.79
N VAL A 14 -0.37 -17.75 3.77
CA VAL A 14 -0.39 -18.31 5.14
C VAL A 14 -1.17 -17.43 6.12
N GLY A 15 -1.79 -16.35 5.65
CA GLY A 15 -2.65 -15.48 6.47
C GLY A 15 -1.88 -14.62 7.47
N VAL A 16 -0.63 -14.27 7.19
CA VAL A 16 0.21 -13.39 8.04
C VAL A 16 0.56 -12.11 7.29
N THR A 17 0.95 -11.07 8.01
CA THR A 17 1.41 -9.82 7.38
C THR A 17 2.78 -9.98 6.73
N ARG A 18 3.06 -9.18 5.69
CA ARG A 18 4.40 -9.15 5.06
C ARG A 18 5.49 -8.86 6.09
N GLY A 19 5.23 -7.96 7.04
CA GLY A 19 6.13 -7.64 8.14
C GLY A 19 6.43 -8.83 9.06
N ALA A 20 5.43 -9.63 9.44
CA ALA A 20 5.62 -10.84 10.25
C ALA A 20 6.48 -11.88 9.53
N MET A 21 6.30 -12.03 8.22
CA MET A 21 7.11 -12.92 7.40
C MET A 21 8.55 -12.41 7.24
N GLN A 22 8.72 -11.11 7.00
CA GLN A 22 10.04 -10.46 6.95
C GLN A 22 10.79 -10.59 8.27
N LYS A 23 10.08 -10.52 9.41
CA LYS A 23 10.64 -10.69 10.74
C LYS A 23 11.19 -12.11 10.95
N LYS A 24 10.45 -13.15 10.54
CA LYS A 24 10.94 -14.54 10.59
C LYS A 24 12.16 -14.79 9.70
N ILE A 25 12.19 -14.17 8.52
CA ILE A 25 13.35 -14.23 7.63
C ILE A 25 14.55 -13.52 8.26
N LYS A 26 14.34 -12.34 8.87
CA LYS A 26 15.37 -11.59 9.57
C LYS A 26 15.91 -12.33 10.80
N ASN A 27 15.07 -13.14 11.44
CA ASN A 27 15.43 -14.02 12.55
C ASN A 27 16.13 -15.33 12.10
N GLY A 28 16.26 -15.56 10.79
CA GLY A 28 16.89 -16.77 10.25
C GLY A 28 16.00 -18.03 10.26
N GLU A 29 14.71 -17.88 10.54
CA GLU A 29 13.75 -18.99 10.60
C GLU A 29 13.33 -19.48 9.20
N MET A 30 13.55 -18.65 8.17
CA MET A 30 13.21 -18.96 6.78
C MET A 30 14.21 -18.28 5.82
N PRO A 31 14.83 -19.01 4.88
CA PRO A 31 15.67 -18.40 3.88
C PRO A 31 14.83 -17.61 2.86
N SER A 32 15.36 -16.46 2.42
CA SER A 32 14.78 -15.68 1.31
C SER A 32 15.86 -15.37 0.28
N PHE A 33 15.45 -15.26 -0.98
CA PHE A 33 16.31 -14.87 -2.10
C PHE A 33 15.64 -13.72 -2.85
N ASP A 34 16.25 -12.54 -2.82
CA ASP A 34 15.79 -11.35 -3.55
C ASP A 34 14.30 -11.01 -3.37
N GLY A 35 13.84 -11.04 -2.10
CA GLY A 35 12.43 -10.76 -1.78
C GLY A 35 11.45 -11.88 -2.17
N THR A 36 11.97 -13.08 -2.42
CA THR A 36 11.19 -14.30 -2.65
C THR A 36 11.56 -15.42 -1.67
N VAL A 37 10.63 -16.33 -1.39
CA VAL A 37 10.79 -17.48 -0.48
C VAL A 37 10.33 -18.75 -1.20
N LYS A 38 10.95 -19.89 -0.89
CA LYS A 38 10.49 -21.16 -1.45
C LYS A 38 9.22 -21.62 -0.72
N VAL A 39 8.35 -22.28 -1.46
CA VAL A 39 7.11 -22.84 -0.90
C VAL A 39 7.39 -23.87 0.19
N GLU A 40 8.46 -24.65 0.04
CA GLU A 40 8.90 -25.67 1.01
C GLU A 40 9.30 -25.04 2.35
N ASP A 41 10.10 -23.98 2.30
CA ASP A 41 10.54 -23.22 3.48
C ASP A 41 9.35 -22.53 4.16
N LEU A 42 8.38 -22.06 3.37
CA LEU A 42 7.15 -21.45 3.87
C LEU A 42 6.27 -22.45 4.65
N LEU A 43 6.07 -23.64 4.10
CA LEU A 43 5.27 -24.71 4.72
C LEU A 43 5.95 -25.32 5.95
N ALA A 44 7.28 -25.35 5.98
CA ALA A 44 8.04 -25.80 7.15
C ALA A 44 7.82 -24.88 8.37
N VAL A 45 7.62 -23.58 8.12
CA VAL A 45 7.44 -22.57 9.17
C VAL A 45 5.96 -22.39 9.55
N TYR A 46 5.02 -22.68 8.64
CA TYR A 46 3.58 -22.54 8.85
C TYR A 46 2.81 -23.84 8.54
N PRO A 47 2.96 -24.89 9.37
CA PRO A 47 2.35 -26.21 9.12
C PRO A 47 0.84 -26.25 9.38
N ASP A 48 0.31 -25.39 10.26
CA ASP A 48 -1.09 -25.41 10.73
C ASP A 48 -2.04 -24.48 9.95
N ALA A 49 -1.68 -24.03 8.74
CA ALA A 49 -2.51 -23.11 7.96
C ALA A 49 -3.85 -23.75 7.52
N GLN A 50 -4.86 -23.72 8.39
CA GLN A 50 -6.24 -24.15 8.14
C GLN A 50 -7.00 -23.05 7.40
N LEU A 51 -7.08 -23.15 6.07
CA LEU A 51 -7.51 -22.06 5.19
C LEU A 51 -9.01 -22.03 4.86
N GLU A 52 -9.88 -22.62 5.69
CA GLU A 52 -11.29 -22.84 5.29
C GLU A 52 -12.40 -22.26 6.18
N ASN A 53 -12.17 -21.73 7.39
CA ASN A 53 -13.26 -21.06 8.12
C ASN A 53 -12.74 -20.01 9.09
N ASN A 54 -12.90 -18.73 8.74
CA ASN A 54 -12.82 -17.65 9.73
C ASN A 54 -13.97 -16.67 9.54
N VAL A 55 -15.05 -16.90 10.29
CA VAL A 55 -16.21 -16.00 10.42
C VAL A 55 -15.80 -14.61 10.95
N GLU A 56 -14.64 -14.52 11.61
CA GLU A 56 -14.02 -13.25 12.02
C GLU A 56 -13.40 -12.47 10.84
N PHE A 57 -12.92 -13.16 9.80
CA PHE A 57 -12.38 -12.53 8.60
C PHE A 57 -13.46 -11.76 7.84
N ASP A 58 -14.69 -12.28 7.81
CA ASP A 58 -15.83 -11.60 7.20
C ASP A 58 -16.28 -10.38 8.01
N ARG A 59 -16.13 -10.40 9.34
CA ARG A 59 -16.45 -9.27 10.21
C ARG A 59 -15.42 -8.14 10.09
N VAL A 60 -14.13 -8.49 10.05
CA VAL A 60 -13.02 -7.55 9.79
C VAL A 60 -13.09 -6.99 8.37
N ARG A 61 -13.43 -7.83 7.38
CA ARG A 61 -13.67 -7.42 6.00
C ARG A 61 -14.85 -6.47 5.88
N PHE A 62 -15.96 -6.71 6.60
CA PHE A 62 -17.11 -5.81 6.62
C PHE A 62 -16.78 -4.44 7.26
N ILE A 63 -15.92 -4.41 8.29
CA ILE A 63 -15.42 -3.17 8.91
C ILE A 63 -14.49 -2.43 7.93
N LYS A 64 -13.57 -3.15 7.25
CA LYS A 64 -12.74 -2.61 6.15
C LYS A 64 -13.61 -2.06 5.02
N GLU A 65 -14.65 -2.76 4.59
CA GLU A 65 -15.60 -2.34 3.53
C GLU A 65 -16.40 -1.08 3.88
N ARG A 66 -16.54 -0.76 5.18
CA ARG A 66 -17.23 0.45 5.66
C ARG A 66 -16.27 1.62 5.90
N ALA A 67 -15.04 1.34 6.34
CA ALA A 67 -13.98 2.34 6.50
C ALA A 67 -13.39 2.80 5.16
N PHE A 68 -13.27 1.88 4.19
CA PHE A 68 -12.84 2.17 2.83
C PHE A 68 -14.07 2.35 1.93
N GLY A 69 -14.29 3.56 1.41
CA GLY A 69 -15.52 3.94 0.73
C GLY A 69 -15.97 2.99 -0.39
N LYS A 70 -17.03 2.21 -0.16
CA LYS A 70 -18.03 1.59 -1.08
C LYS A 70 -17.66 1.15 -2.52
N ARG A 71 -16.39 0.98 -2.89
CA ARG A 71 -15.95 0.37 -4.17
C ARG A 71 -14.81 -0.62 -4.00
N VAL A 72 -14.55 -1.06 -2.77
CA VAL A 72 -13.23 -1.59 -2.42
C VAL A 72 -13.03 -3.06 -2.78
N PHE A 73 -14.04 -3.93 -2.88
CA PHE A 73 -13.85 -5.26 -3.48
C PHE A 73 -15.20 -5.87 -3.92
N GLU A 74 -15.74 -5.41 -5.06
CA GLU A 74 -16.39 -6.40 -5.92
C GLU A 74 -15.24 -7.19 -6.56
N ARG A 75 -15.13 -8.49 -6.27
CA ARG A 75 -14.26 -9.42 -7.00
C ARG A 75 -14.76 -9.52 -8.45
N ALA A 76 -14.68 -8.43 -9.19
CA ALA A 76 -14.95 -8.41 -10.60
C ALA A 76 -13.76 -9.12 -11.26
N LEU A 77 -14.06 -10.23 -11.92
CA LEU A 77 -13.09 -10.88 -12.80
C LEU A 77 -12.58 -9.84 -13.81
N PRO A 78 -11.30 -9.93 -14.24
CA PRO A 78 -10.82 -9.16 -15.37
C PRO A 78 -11.75 -9.38 -16.58
N ASP A 79 -11.73 -8.42 -17.51
CA ASP A 79 -12.42 -8.55 -18.79
C ASP A 79 -12.15 -9.92 -19.44
N ALA A 80 -13.16 -10.53 -20.08
CA ALA A 80 -13.11 -11.93 -20.52
C ALA A 80 -11.93 -12.23 -21.46
N GLU A 81 -11.55 -11.25 -22.29
CA GLU A 81 -10.39 -11.36 -23.17
C GLU A 81 -9.05 -11.20 -22.40
N VAL A 82 -8.99 -10.38 -21.34
CA VAL A 82 -7.81 -10.32 -20.44
C VAL A 82 -7.64 -11.66 -19.74
N LEU A 83 -8.74 -12.23 -19.25
CA LEU A 83 -8.75 -13.53 -18.61
C LEU A 83 -8.28 -14.63 -19.58
N ALA A 84 -8.81 -14.65 -20.81
CA ALA A 84 -8.39 -15.59 -21.85
C ALA A 84 -6.90 -15.44 -22.20
N ALA A 85 -6.40 -14.21 -22.30
CA ALA A 85 -4.98 -13.95 -22.56
C ALA A 85 -4.10 -14.46 -21.40
N ARG A 86 -4.48 -14.22 -20.15
CA ARG A 86 -3.78 -14.75 -18.96
C ARG A 86 -3.76 -16.27 -18.91
N VAL A 87 -4.89 -16.92 -19.19
CA VAL A 87 -4.99 -18.39 -19.25
C VAL A 87 -4.13 -18.96 -20.38
N THR A 88 -4.09 -18.27 -21.52
CA THR A 88 -3.25 -18.67 -22.66
C THR A 88 -1.77 -18.58 -22.31
N GLU A 89 -1.34 -17.51 -21.65
CA GLU A 89 0.05 -17.36 -21.22
C GLU A 89 0.46 -18.47 -20.23
N LEU A 90 -0.38 -18.76 -19.23
CA LEU A 90 -0.13 -19.87 -18.30
C LEU A 90 -0.08 -21.22 -19.00
N SER A 91 -0.91 -21.42 -20.03
CA SER A 91 -0.89 -22.64 -20.86
C SER A 91 0.42 -22.75 -21.64
N THR A 92 0.95 -21.64 -22.13
CA THR A 92 2.25 -21.56 -22.81
C THR A 92 3.40 -21.84 -21.84
N GLU A 93 3.39 -21.23 -20.64
CA GLU A 93 4.38 -21.46 -19.58
C GLU A 93 4.39 -22.94 -19.15
N LEU A 94 3.20 -23.56 -19.03
CA LEU A 94 3.05 -24.98 -18.75
C LEU A 94 3.63 -25.85 -19.88
N ALA A 95 3.32 -25.54 -21.15
CA ALA A 95 3.83 -26.28 -22.29
C ALA A 95 5.36 -26.21 -22.40
N ASN A 96 5.94 -25.02 -22.16
CA ASN A 96 7.39 -24.82 -22.11
C ASN A 96 8.03 -25.63 -20.98
N SER A 97 7.44 -25.59 -19.78
CA SER A 97 7.90 -26.36 -18.62
C SER A 97 7.88 -27.87 -18.89
N GLN A 98 6.80 -28.37 -19.47
CA GLN A 98 6.68 -29.77 -19.87
C GLN A 98 7.71 -30.17 -20.94
N THR A 99 8.01 -29.26 -21.87
CA THR A 99 9.04 -29.48 -22.90
C THR A 99 10.43 -29.56 -22.28
N GLN A 100 10.76 -28.68 -21.34
CA GLN A 100 12.04 -28.73 -20.60
C GLN A 100 12.19 -30.03 -19.81
N ILE A 101 11.15 -30.46 -19.09
CA ILE A 101 11.16 -31.75 -18.38
C ILE A 101 11.42 -32.91 -19.35
N ARG A 102 10.77 -32.89 -20.52
CA ARG A 102 10.98 -33.91 -21.55
C ARG A 102 12.42 -33.92 -22.07
N GLN A 103 13.01 -32.74 -22.32
CA GLN A 103 14.41 -32.62 -22.73
C GLN A 103 15.37 -33.13 -21.65
N PHE A 104 15.10 -32.81 -20.39
CA PHE A 104 15.90 -33.30 -19.27
C PHE A 104 15.86 -34.82 -19.16
N ASN A 105 14.68 -35.43 -19.34
CA ASN A 105 14.55 -36.89 -19.38
C ASN A 105 15.35 -37.51 -20.53
N ILE A 106 15.30 -36.93 -21.73
CA ILE A 106 16.09 -37.38 -22.88
C ILE A 106 17.60 -37.29 -22.57
N LEU A 107 18.06 -36.25 -21.89
CA LEU A 107 19.46 -36.12 -21.48
C LEU A 107 19.86 -37.18 -20.46
N LEU A 108 19.01 -37.44 -19.46
CA LEU A 108 19.24 -38.50 -18.48
C LEU A 108 19.30 -39.88 -19.14
N ASP A 109 18.43 -40.16 -20.11
CA ASP A 109 18.44 -41.44 -20.83
C ASP A 109 19.70 -41.59 -21.69
N ARG A 110 20.13 -40.54 -22.39
CA ARG A 110 21.42 -40.55 -23.13
C ARG A 110 22.61 -40.74 -22.20
N LEU A 111 22.58 -40.14 -21.02
CA LEU A 111 23.63 -40.29 -20.02
C LEU A 111 23.67 -41.73 -19.48
N ARG A 112 22.50 -42.35 -19.27
CA ARG A 112 22.39 -43.77 -18.90
C ARG A 112 22.92 -44.70 -20.01
N GLU A 113 22.57 -44.44 -21.27
CA GLU A 113 23.11 -45.21 -22.41
C GLU A 113 24.63 -45.10 -22.47
N LYS A 114 25.17 -43.88 -22.33
CA LYS A 114 26.61 -43.65 -22.36
C LYS A 114 27.36 -44.33 -21.21
N LEU A 115 26.76 -44.36 -20.01
CA LEU A 115 27.29 -45.11 -18.88
C LEU A 115 27.31 -46.61 -19.16
N GLY A 116 26.26 -47.15 -19.81
CA GLY A 116 26.22 -48.54 -20.25
C GLY A 116 27.33 -48.90 -21.25
N ASP A 117 27.57 -48.04 -22.25
CA ASP A 117 28.67 -48.23 -23.21
C ASP A 117 30.04 -48.32 -22.52
N ILE A 118 30.26 -47.48 -21.50
CA ILE A 118 31.52 -47.44 -20.74
C ILE A 118 31.64 -48.69 -19.85
N GLU A 119 30.53 -49.15 -19.25
CA GLU A 119 30.47 -50.37 -18.45
C GLU A 119 30.89 -51.60 -19.27
N GLU A 120 30.38 -51.75 -20.49
CA GLU A 120 30.74 -52.87 -21.38
C GLU A 120 32.25 -52.92 -21.70
N GLN A 121 32.91 -51.77 -21.75
CA GLN A 121 34.34 -51.61 -22.07
C GLN A 121 35.26 -51.67 -20.84
N ALA A 122 34.71 -51.74 -19.63
CA ALA A 122 35.44 -51.62 -18.38
C ALA A 122 35.97 -52.98 -17.83
N GLN A 123 37.11 -52.96 -17.13
CA GLN A 123 37.63 -54.11 -16.38
C GLN A 123 36.71 -54.46 -15.19
N VAL A 124 36.75 -55.72 -14.73
CA VAL A 124 35.82 -56.31 -13.74
C VAL A 124 35.59 -55.41 -12.50
N GLY A 125 36.62 -54.80 -11.92
CA GLY A 125 36.48 -53.93 -10.75
C GLY A 125 35.91 -52.52 -11.02
N MET A 126 35.87 -52.08 -12.28
CA MET A 126 35.33 -50.78 -12.69
C MET A 126 33.86 -50.91 -13.16
N LYS A 127 33.42 -52.12 -13.53
CA LYS A 127 32.01 -52.42 -13.82
C LYS A 127 31.11 -52.22 -12.62
N ASP A 128 31.49 -52.77 -11.45
CA ASP A 128 30.69 -52.66 -10.22
C ASP A 128 30.46 -51.20 -9.80
N ALA A 129 31.48 -50.35 -9.92
CA ALA A 129 31.35 -48.92 -9.61
C ALA A 129 30.45 -48.15 -10.61
N ILE A 130 30.42 -48.57 -11.87
CA ILE A 130 29.56 -47.97 -12.89
C ILE A 130 28.10 -48.40 -12.71
N ASP A 131 27.86 -49.66 -12.34
CA ASP A 131 26.52 -50.19 -12.06
C ASP A 131 25.90 -49.57 -10.80
N ASP A 132 26.70 -49.40 -9.73
CA ASP A 132 26.29 -48.67 -8.53
C ASP A 132 25.90 -47.22 -8.85
N PHE A 133 26.71 -46.52 -9.65
CA PHE A 133 26.42 -45.15 -10.06
C PHE A 133 25.17 -45.06 -10.95
N ARG A 134 24.99 -46.01 -11.87
CA ARG A 134 23.82 -46.11 -12.74
C ARG A 134 22.54 -46.34 -11.93
N THR A 135 22.61 -47.21 -10.93
CA THR A 135 21.50 -47.52 -10.03
C THR A 135 21.14 -46.33 -9.15
N TRP A 136 22.15 -45.65 -8.58
CA TRP A 136 21.95 -44.40 -7.85
C TRP A 136 21.27 -43.33 -8.72
N LEU A 137 21.78 -43.10 -9.93
CA LEU A 137 21.25 -42.10 -10.86
C LEU A 137 19.82 -42.45 -11.34
N LYS A 138 19.48 -43.74 -11.40
CA LYS A 138 18.12 -44.21 -11.67
C LYS A 138 17.18 -43.90 -10.51
N ASN A 139 17.61 -44.15 -9.28
CA ASN A 139 16.80 -43.90 -8.08
C ASN A 139 16.60 -42.40 -7.83
N GLU A 140 17.64 -41.58 -7.98
CA GLU A 140 17.55 -40.12 -7.85
C GLU A 140 16.65 -39.50 -8.92
N ALA A 141 16.76 -39.93 -10.18
CA ALA A 141 15.86 -39.45 -11.23
C ALA A 141 14.40 -39.88 -11.00
N ALA A 142 14.16 -41.10 -10.50
CA ALA A 142 12.81 -41.56 -10.17
C ALA A 142 12.23 -40.79 -8.97
N ALA A 143 13.03 -40.52 -7.94
CA ALA A 143 12.63 -39.71 -6.79
C ALA A 143 12.31 -38.25 -7.19
N ALA A 144 13.07 -37.69 -8.13
CA ALA A 144 12.81 -36.35 -8.68
C ALA A 144 11.57 -36.29 -9.61
N MET A 145 11.08 -37.44 -10.08
CA MET A 145 9.95 -37.56 -11.01
C MET A 145 8.66 -38.11 -10.38
N GLU A 146 8.67 -38.46 -9.08
CA GLU A 146 7.42 -38.79 -8.40
C GLU A 146 6.44 -37.61 -8.54
N PRO A 147 5.18 -37.87 -8.91
CA PRO A 147 4.18 -36.81 -9.00
C PRO A 147 3.96 -36.26 -7.60
N GLY A 148 4.66 -35.16 -7.29
CA GLY A 148 4.44 -34.42 -6.07
C GLY A 148 2.96 -34.15 -5.94
N TYR A 149 2.41 -34.47 -4.76
CA TYR A 149 1.05 -34.10 -4.37
C TYR A 149 0.72 -32.71 -4.92
N PRO A 150 -0.47 -32.50 -5.54
CA PRO A 150 -0.82 -31.20 -6.08
C PRO A 150 -0.67 -30.17 -4.97
N ASN A 151 0.37 -29.34 -5.05
CA ASN A 151 0.67 -28.36 -4.02
C ASN A 151 -0.47 -27.35 -4.05
N PRO A 152 -1.38 -27.34 -3.06
CA PRO A 152 -2.56 -26.49 -3.12
C PRO A 152 -2.19 -25.00 -3.14
N LEU A 153 -0.98 -24.64 -2.69
CA LEU A 153 -0.42 -23.29 -2.83
C LEU A 153 0.01 -22.97 -4.26
N ALA A 154 0.59 -23.93 -5.00
CA ALA A 154 0.95 -23.72 -6.42
C ALA A 154 -0.28 -23.60 -7.31
N VAL A 155 -1.34 -24.37 -7.03
CA VAL A 155 -2.63 -24.21 -7.72
C VAL A 155 -3.27 -22.85 -7.41
N ARG A 156 -3.24 -22.41 -6.14
CA ARG A 156 -3.67 -21.05 -5.75
C ARG A 156 -2.79 -19.96 -6.36
N ASP A 157 -1.50 -20.20 -6.50
CA ASP A 157 -0.55 -19.32 -7.18
C ASP A 157 -0.98 -19.12 -8.63
N SER A 158 -1.17 -20.20 -9.39
CA SER A 158 -1.66 -20.12 -10.76
C SER A 158 -3.01 -19.41 -10.86
N ILE A 159 -3.96 -19.68 -9.95
CA ILE A 159 -5.24 -18.97 -9.87
C ILE A 159 -5.03 -17.47 -9.57
N LEU A 160 -4.12 -17.11 -8.66
CA LEU A 160 -3.80 -15.72 -8.36
C LEU A 160 -3.13 -15.01 -9.54
N ARG A 161 -2.28 -15.66 -10.33
CA ARG A 161 -1.72 -15.13 -11.60
C ARG A 161 -2.79 -14.88 -12.65
N VAL A 162 -3.81 -15.75 -12.70
CA VAL A 162 -5.00 -15.51 -13.53
C VAL A 162 -5.78 -14.27 -13.04
N MET A 163 -5.90 -14.12 -11.72
CA MET A 163 -6.73 -13.06 -11.11
C MET A 163 -6.03 -11.70 -11.00
N ALA A 164 -4.72 -11.67 -10.80
CA ALA A 164 -3.93 -10.47 -10.55
C ALA A 164 -2.57 -10.51 -11.25
N ALA A 165 -2.23 -9.43 -11.95
CA ALA A 165 -0.91 -9.26 -12.57
C ALA A 165 0.00 -8.43 -11.65
N HIS A 166 1.28 -8.80 -11.55
CA HIS A 166 2.27 -8.05 -10.81
C HIS A 166 2.88 -6.93 -11.66
N VAL A 167 3.02 -5.73 -11.11
CA VAL A 167 3.68 -4.61 -11.77
C VAL A 167 4.82 -4.08 -10.92
N ARG A 168 6.00 -3.95 -11.52
CA ARG A 168 7.18 -3.31 -10.93
C ARG A 168 7.46 -1.99 -11.63
N VAL A 169 7.73 -0.95 -10.85
CA VAL A 169 8.06 0.40 -11.33
C VAL A 169 9.55 0.65 -11.20
N LEU A 170 10.19 1.01 -12.31
CA LEU A 170 11.61 1.36 -12.38
C LEU A 170 11.77 2.89 -12.53
N PRO A 171 12.82 3.49 -11.94
CA PRO A 171 13.87 2.86 -11.12
C PRO A 171 13.52 2.78 -9.62
N SER A 172 12.33 3.22 -9.23
CA SER A 172 11.95 3.36 -7.82
C SER A 172 11.88 2.03 -7.06
N GLY A 173 11.65 0.93 -7.77
CA GLY A 173 11.54 -0.42 -7.20
C GLY A 173 10.20 -0.69 -6.51
N HIS A 174 9.20 0.18 -6.67
CA HIS A 174 7.87 -0.08 -6.12
C HIS A 174 7.19 -1.23 -6.88
N ASP A 175 6.51 -2.08 -6.13
CA ASP A 175 5.78 -3.23 -6.65
C ASP A 175 4.31 -3.15 -6.22
N PHE A 176 3.39 -3.48 -7.12
CA PHE A 176 1.96 -3.57 -6.82
C PHE A 176 1.24 -4.62 -7.66
N PHE A 177 0.02 -4.95 -7.29
CA PHE A 177 -0.83 -5.90 -8.02
C PHE A 177 -2.01 -5.19 -8.67
N ILE A 178 -2.39 -5.64 -9.86
CA ILE A 178 -3.62 -5.22 -10.53
C ILE A 178 -4.68 -6.29 -10.35
N ASP A 179 -5.66 -5.99 -9.49
CA ASP A 179 -6.84 -6.82 -9.30
C ASP A 179 -7.96 -6.43 -10.28
N GLY A 180 -8.64 -7.41 -10.88
CA GLY A 180 -9.87 -7.18 -11.64
C GLY A 180 -9.71 -6.30 -12.89
N PRO A 181 -10.61 -5.32 -13.14
CA PRO A 181 -10.63 -4.51 -14.37
C PRO A 181 -9.84 -3.19 -14.28
N ASP A 182 -9.02 -3.01 -13.24
CA ASP A 182 -8.30 -1.76 -13.03
C ASP A 182 -7.25 -1.47 -14.10
N SER A 183 -7.04 -0.20 -14.39
CA SER A 183 -5.88 0.26 -15.14
C SER A 183 -4.62 0.21 -14.27
N ILE A 184 -3.44 0.18 -14.91
CA ILE A 184 -2.15 0.20 -14.20
C ILE A 184 -2.06 1.41 -13.27
N LEU A 185 -2.55 2.59 -13.71
CA LEU A 185 -2.58 3.79 -12.89
C LEU A 185 -3.47 3.64 -11.65
N GLU A 186 -4.68 3.11 -11.80
CA GLU A 186 -5.62 2.98 -10.68
C GLU A 186 -5.11 2.00 -9.62
N ALA A 187 -4.52 0.89 -10.06
CA ALA A 187 -3.89 -0.07 -9.17
C ALA A 187 -2.67 0.51 -8.45
N ALA A 188 -1.83 1.29 -9.15
CA ALA A 188 -0.68 1.95 -8.55
C ALA A 188 -1.10 2.95 -7.47
N LEU A 189 -2.03 3.86 -7.79
CA LEU A 189 -2.52 4.86 -6.84
C LEU A 189 -3.19 4.21 -5.63
N ARG A 190 -3.98 3.15 -5.84
CA ARG A 190 -4.60 2.39 -4.75
C ARG A 190 -3.59 1.76 -3.82
N SER A 191 -2.44 1.35 -4.37
CA SER A 191 -1.31 0.79 -3.62
C SER A 191 -0.41 1.86 -3.02
N GLY A 192 -0.86 3.13 -3.00
CA GLY A 192 -0.12 4.25 -2.45
C GLY A 192 1.05 4.73 -3.31
N ILE A 193 1.19 4.27 -4.57
CA ILE A 193 2.33 4.65 -5.42
C ILE A 193 2.00 5.93 -6.19
N PRO A 194 2.68 7.06 -5.93
CA PRO A 194 2.34 8.36 -6.50
C PRO A 194 2.93 8.53 -7.91
N LEU A 195 2.37 7.80 -8.87
CA LEU A 195 2.71 7.96 -10.29
C LEU A 195 2.30 9.34 -10.82
N ASN A 196 2.97 9.80 -11.88
CA ASN A 196 2.59 11.02 -12.57
C ASN A 196 1.26 10.84 -13.33
N TYR A 197 0.27 11.70 -13.08
CA TYR A 197 -0.97 11.77 -13.84
C TYR A 197 -1.65 13.15 -13.65
N GLY A 198 -2.79 13.36 -14.31
CA GLY A 198 -3.66 14.53 -14.06
C GLY A 198 -5.16 14.23 -14.23
N CYS A 199 -5.55 13.59 -15.34
CA CYS A 199 -6.97 13.32 -15.62
C CYS A 199 -7.44 11.87 -15.36
N SER A 200 -6.53 10.89 -15.31
CA SER A 200 -6.88 9.46 -15.15
C SER A 200 -7.92 8.91 -16.16
N ASN A 201 -8.16 9.58 -17.30
CA ASN A 201 -9.17 9.18 -18.29
C ASN A 201 -8.66 9.22 -19.74
N GLY A 202 -7.35 9.36 -19.96
CA GLY A 202 -6.74 9.27 -21.28
C GLY A 202 -6.62 10.59 -22.06
N ASN A 203 -6.91 11.74 -21.45
CA ASN A 203 -6.94 13.03 -22.15
C ASN A 203 -5.65 13.85 -22.03
N CYS A 204 -4.94 13.81 -20.89
CA CYS A 204 -3.81 14.71 -20.62
C CYS A 204 -2.43 14.17 -21.06
N GLY A 205 -2.26 12.86 -21.22
CA GLY A 205 -0.98 12.22 -21.55
C GLY A 205 0.07 12.20 -20.43
N LEU A 206 -0.20 12.76 -19.24
CA LEU A 206 0.77 12.85 -18.14
C LEU A 206 1.15 11.48 -17.53
N CYS A 207 0.25 10.50 -17.60
CA CYS A 207 0.50 9.13 -17.15
C CYS A 207 1.20 8.24 -18.20
N LYS A 208 1.90 8.85 -19.16
CA LYS A 208 2.69 8.09 -20.12
C LYS A 208 3.87 7.43 -19.40
N ALA A 209 4.10 6.16 -19.68
CA ALA A 209 5.22 5.40 -19.15
C ALA A 209 5.67 4.37 -20.18
N ARG A 210 6.92 3.94 -20.08
CA ARG A 210 7.51 2.96 -21.00
C ARG A 210 7.34 1.56 -20.42
N VAL A 211 6.80 0.63 -21.19
CA VAL A 211 6.79 -0.80 -20.82
C VAL A 211 8.16 -1.38 -21.15
N VAL A 212 8.86 -1.90 -20.14
CA VAL A 212 10.18 -2.51 -20.27
C VAL A 212 10.05 -4.00 -20.59
N SER A 213 9.14 -4.68 -19.90
CA SER A 213 8.87 -6.11 -20.08
C SER A 213 7.40 -6.44 -19.76
N GLY A 214 6.92 -7.56 -20.27
CA GLY A 214 5.54 -8.01 -20.10
C GLY A 214 4.56 -7.50 -21.15
N GLN A 215 3.32 -7.97 -21.05
CA GLN A 215 2.24 -7.64 -21.98
C GLN A 215 1.16 -6.81 -21.28
N ILE A 216 0.65 -5.82 -22.00
CA ILE A 216 -0.45 -4.96 -21.55
C ILE A 216 -1.62 -5.02 -22.53
N LYS A 217 -2.80 -4.66 -22.06
CA LYS A 217 -4.00 -4.54 -22.90
C LYS A 217 -4.67 -3.19 -22.67
N LYS A 218 -5.08 -2.55 -23.76
CA LYS A 218 -5.92 -1.36 -23.73
C LYS A 218 -7.33 -1.76 -23.27
N ILE A 219 -7.80 -1.14 -22.20
CA ILE A 219 -9.13 -1.38 -21.61
C ILE A 219 -10.06 -0.18 -21.71
N ARG A 220 -9.54 1.00 -22.10
CA ARG A 220 -10.32 2.23 -22.24
C ARG A 220 -9.92 3.00 -23.48
N HIS A 221 -10.89 3.67 -24.09
CA HIS A 221 -10.61 4.69 -25.09
C HIS A 221 -9.87 5.87 -24.45
N HIS A 222 -9.06 6.54 -25.26
CA HIS A 222 -8.33 7.74 -24.88
C HIS A 222 -8.20 8.63 -26.11
N ASP A 223 -8.32 9.93 -25.91
CA ASP A 223 -8.23 10.93 -26.98
C ASP A 223 -6.81 11.45 -27.17
N TYR A 224 -5.94 11.29 -26.17
CA TYR A 224 -4.55 11.69 -26.25
C TYR A 224 -3.80 10.86 -27.31
N VAL A 225 -3.14 11.55 -28.25
CA VAL A 225 -2.34 10.93 -29.29
C VAL A 225 -0.89 10.82 -28.83
N ILE A 226 -0.44 9.59 -28.56
CA ILE A 226 0.98 9.32 -28.31
C ILE A 226 1.72 9.41 -29.66
N PRO A 227 2.80 10.20 -29.78
CA PRO A 227 3.65 10.23 -30.96
C PRO A 227 4.15 8.84 -31.36
N GLU A 228 4.23 8.58 -32.67
CA GLU A 228 4.59 7.24 -33.18
C GLU A 228 5.99 6.80 -32.76
N THR A 229 6.92 7.75 -32.61
CA THR A 229 8.26 7.51 -32.06
C THR A 229 8.19 6.91 -30.65
N LEU A 230 7.42 7.52 -29.76
CA LEU A 230 7.25 7.03 -28.39
C LEU A 230 6.50 5.69 -28.35
N LYS A 231 5.50 5.48 -29.22
CA LYS A 231 4.85 4.16 -29.31
C LYS A 231 5.83 3.06 -29.70
N SER A 232 6.72 3.34 -30.66
CA SER A 232 7.74 2.37 -31.09
C SER A 232 8.76 2.03 -29.99
N GLU A 233 8.95 2.94 -29.03
CA GLU A 233 9.76 2.73 -27.83
C GLU A 233 9.00 2.05 -26.67
N GLY A 234 7.72 1.69 -26.87
CA GLY A 234 6.89 1.01 -25.87
C GLY A 234 6.16 1.94 -24.89
N TYR A 235 5.99 3.22 -25.21
CA TYR A 235 5.23 4.14 -24.36
C TYR A 235 3.72 3.97 -24.47
N VAL A 236 3.07 3.93 -23.32
CA VAL A 236 1.63 3.67 -23.16
C VAL A 236 1.03 4.63 -22.13
N LEU A 237 -0.29 4.81 -22.13
CA LEU A 237 -0.99 5.53 -21.07
C LEU A 237 -1.42 4.58 -19.97
N LEU A 238 -0.88 4.74 -18.76
CA LEU A 238 -1.18 3.84 -17.64
C LEU A 238 -2.64 3.88 -17.20
N CYS A 239 -3.37 4.97 -17.44
CA CYS A 239 -4.79 5.09 -17.11
C CYS A 239 -5.75 4.38 -18.07
N SER A 240 -5.24 3.91 -19.22
CA SER A 240 -6.05 3.32 -20.30
C SER A 240 -5.65 1.88 -20.61
N ASN A 241 -4.61 1.37 -19.96
CA ASN A 241 -4.08 0.04 -20.15
C ASN A 241 -4.03 -0.72 -18.82
N THR A 242 -4.22 -2.03 -18.88
CA THR A 242 -4.05 -2.97 -17.77
C THR A 242 -2.91 -3.95 -18.09
N ALA A 243 -2.38 -4.64 -17.08
CA ALA A 243 -1.36 -5.66 -17.28
C ALA A 243 -2.01 -7.03 -17.56
N VAL A 244 -1.57 -7.68 -18.64
CA VAL A 244 -1.97 -9.04 -19.00
C VAL A 244 -1.09 -10.02 -18.27
N THR A 245 0.23 -9.87 -18.36
CA THR A 245 1.23 -10.66 -17.62
C THR A 245 1.80 -9.85 -16.46
N ASP A 246 2.79 -10.39 -15.76
CA ASP A 246 3.68 -9.56 -14.96
C ASP A 246 4.40 -8.55 -15.87
N VAL A 247 4.46 -7.29 -15.44
CA VAL A 247 4.93 -6.16 -16.25
C VAL A 247 5.94 -5.32 -15.47
N GLU A 248 7.02 -4.91 -16.14
CA GLU A 248 7.91 -3.87 -15.63
C GLU A 248 7.69 -2.58 -16.43
N ILE A 249 7.46 -1.47 -15.72
CA ILE A 249 7.30 -0.15 -16.33
C ILE A 249 8.39 0.81 -15.86
N GLU A 250 8.86 1.67 -16.74
CA GLU A 250 9.68 2.82 -16.40
C GLU A 250 8.78 4.05 -16.32
N ALA A 251 8.65 4.60 -15.11
CA ALA A 251 7.78 5.74 -14.83
C ALA A 251 8.33 6.59 -13.68
N PRO A 252 8.20 7.93 -13.73
CA PRO A 252 8.51 8.78 -12.60
C PRO A 252 7.51 8.54 -11.46
N VAL A 253 8.04 8.27 -10.27
CA VAL A 253 7.30 8.22 -9.00
C VAL A 253 7.68 9.45 -8.20
N ALA A 254 6.70 10.20 -7.69
CA ALA A 254 6.98 11.32 -6.80
C ALA A 254 7.58 10.79 -5.49
N GLY A 255 8.82 11.20 -5.18
CA GLY A 255 9.50 10.82 -3.95
C GLY A 255 9.58 11.96 -2.93
N SER A 256 9.20 13.17 -3.36
CA SER A 256 9.27 14.40 -2.59
C SER A 256 8.11 15.33 -2.93
N VAL A 257 7.89 16.34 -2.08
CA VAL A 257 6.87 17.37 -2.29
C VAL A 257 7.10 18.15 -3.59
N GLN A 258 8.36 18.33 -4.00
CA GLN A 258 8.71 19.07 -5.21
C GLN A 258 8.32 18.35 -6.50
N ASP A 259 8.04 17.04 -6.44
CA ASP A 259 7.62 16.22 -7.58
C ASP A 259 6.12 16.36 -7.90
N ILE A 260 5.36 17.01 -7.00
CA ILE A 260 3.93 17.27 -7.18
C ILE A 260 3.72 18.76 -7.52
N PRO A 261 3.11 19.08 -8.67
CA PRO A 261 2.88 20.48 -9.04
C PRO A 261 1.78 21.10 -8.19
N TYR A 262 1.89 22.41 -7.95
CA TYR A 262 0.78 23.22 -7.48
C TYR A 262 -0.34 23.23 -8.54
N GLN A 263 -1.56 22.96 -8.11
CA GLN A 263 -2.74 22.77 -8.93
C GLN A 263 -3.87 23.66 -8.42
N GLN A 264 -4.74 24.09 -9.33
CA GLN A 264 -6.00 24.73 -9.00
C GLN A 264 -7.12 23.92 -9.65
N ILE A 265 -8.01 23.35 -8.84
CA ILE A 265 -9.12 22.54 -9.32
C ILE A 265 -10.44 23.03 -8.72
N SER A 266 -11.54 22.84 -9.44
CA SER A 266 -12.88 23.11 -8.93
C SER A 266 -13.56 21.79 -8.57
N ALA A 267 -13.73 21.53 -7.28
CA ALA A 267 -14.40 20.35 -6.74
C ALA A 267 -15.86 20.67 -6.38
N ARG A 268 -16.68 19.64 -6.16
CA ARG A 268 -18.07 19.80 -5.72
C ARG A 268 -18.30 19.18 -4.36
N VAL A 269 -19.12 19.83 -3.54
CA VAL A 269 -19.55 19.27 -2.25
C VAL A 269 -20.38 18.01 -2.50
N LYS A 270 -19.88 16.85 -2.09
CA LYS A 270 -20.61 15.59 -2.17
C LYS A 270 -21.47 15.38 -0.93
N ALA A 271 -20.93 15.69 0.24
CA ALA A 271 -21.60 15.61 1.53
C ALA A 271 -20.95 16.56 2.55
N ILE A 272 -21.73 16.96 3.55
CA ILE A 272 -21.26 17.66 4.74
C ILE A 272 -21.84 16.87 5.91
N GLU A 273 -20.99 16.18 6.65
CA GLU A 273 -21.39 15.37 7.80
C GLU A 273 -21.04 16.11 9.09
N LYS A 274 -22.03 16.37 9.95
CA LYS A 274 -21.80 16.98 11.26
C LYS A 274 -21.40 15.88 12.24
N LEU A 275 -20.12 15.87 12.63
CA LEU A 275 -19.56 14.89 13.56
C LEU A 275 -19.87 15.29 15.01
N SER A 276 -19.87 16.59 15.28
CA SER A 276 -20.30 17.19 16.55
C SER A 276 -20.91 18.58 16.27
N PRO A 277 -21.46 19.30 17.28
CA PRO A 277 -21.97 20.66 17.09
C PRO A 277 -20.96 21.63 16.47
N ASP A 278 -19.67 21.42 16.76
CA ASP A 278 -18.56 22.29 16.35
C ASP A 278 -17.58 21.59 15.40
N MET A 279 -17.94 20.44 14.83
CA MET A 279 -17.07 19.69 13.93
C MET A 279 -17.83 19.10 12.75
N ALA A 280 -17.33 19.36 11.54
CA ALA A 280 -17.89 18.82 10.30
C ALA A 280 -16.82 18.13 9.44
N LEU A 281 -17.20 17.02 8.81
CA LEU A 281 -16.46 16.42 7.70
C LEU A 281 -17.04 16.95 6.39
N LEU A 282 -16.25 17.78 5.71
CA LEU A 282 -16.54 18.27 4.37
C LEU A 282 -15.99 17.28 3.34
N HIS A 283 -16.89 16.64 2.60
CA HIS A 283 -16.54 15.73 1.52
C HIS A 283 -16.63 16.45 0.18
N LEU A 284 -15.49 16.75 -0.43
CA LEU A 284 -15.40 17.27 -1.79
C LEU A 284 -15.12 16.14 -2.78
N GLN A 285 -15.76 16.20 -3.93
CA GLN A 285 -15.52 15.28 -5.04
C GLN A 285 -14.91 16.03 -6.23
N THR A 286 -13.75 15.58 -6.69
CA THR A 286 -13.09 16.17 -7.86
C THR A 286 -13.74 15.73 -9.17
N PRO A 287 -13.73 16.57 -10.21
CA PRO A 287 -14.11 16.17 -11.57
C PRO A 287 -13.21 15.03 -12.06
N ARG A 288 -13.75 14.17 -12.94
CA ARG A 288 -12.93 13.11 -13.54
C ARG A 288 -11.76 13.66 -14.35
N ALA A 289 -11.95 14.81 -15.02
CA ALA A 289 -10.96 15.40 -15.91
C ALA A 289 -9.81 16.13 -15.20
N SER A 290 -10.02 16.53 -13.94
CA SER A 290 -9.04 17.29 -13.16
C SER A 290 -9.10 16.83 -11.70
N ARG A 291 -8.15 15.96 -11.35
CA ARG A 291 -8.01 15.43 -9.99
C ARG A 291 -6.92 16.20 -9.25
N LEU A 292 -6.93 16.12 -7.93
CA LEU A 292 -5.86 16.70 -7.11
C LEU A 292 -4.80 15.62 -6.87
N ARG A 293 -3.58 15.80 -7.38
CA ARG A 293 -2.42 15.04 -6.91
C ARG A 293 -1.88 15.66 -5.64
N PHE A 294 -1.63 14.85 -4.62
CA PHE A 294 -1.04 15.25 -3.35
C PHE A 294 -0.34 14.07 -2.67
N MET A 295 0.51 14.37 -1.69
CA MET A 295 1.07 13.39 -0.76
C MET A 295 0.28 13.42 0.55
N ALA A 296 0.17 12.27 1.21
CA ALA A 296 -0.53 12.17 2.48
C ALA A 296 0.07 13.14 3.52
N GLY A 297 -0.79 13.78 4.30
CA GLY A 297 -0.41 14.79 5.31
C GLY A 297 -0.32 16.25 4.79
N GLN A 298 -0.34 16.47 3.47
CA GLN A 298 -0.37 17.80 2.87
C GLN A 298 -1.70 18.55 3.09
N TYR A 299 -1.67 19.86 2.87
CA TYR A 299 -2.83 20.75 3.00
C TYR A 299 -3.09 21.55 1.72
N VAL A 300 -4.25 22.18 1.65
CA VAL A 300 -4.72 23.01 0.52
C VAL A 300 -5.43 24.25 1.05
N THR A 301 -5.53 25.27 0.20
CA THR A 301 -6.46 26.38 0.40
C THR A 301 -7.79 26.05 -0.26
N LEU A 302 -8.87 26.09 0.52
CA LEU A 302 -10.24 26.00 0.00
C LEU A 302 -10.80 27.40 -0.21
N LEU A 303 -11.42 27.65 -1.37
CA LEU A 303 -12.08 28.91 -1.69
C LEU A 303 -13.57 28.70 -1.94
N LEU A 304 -14.40 29.46 -1.23
CA LEU A 304 -15.86 29.48 -1.34
C LEU A 304 -16.32 30.85 -1.81
N GLY A 305 -17.14 30.88 -2.87
CA GLY A 305 -17.72 32.12 -3.39
C GLY A 305 -16.68 33.20 -3.77
N LYS A 306 -15.46 32.79 -4.12
CA LYS A 306 -14.31 33.65 -4.50
C LYS A 306 -13.84 34.67 -3.45
N SER A 307 -14.31 34.60 -2.22
CA SER A 307 -14.05 35.61 -1.18
C SER A 307 -13.72 35.01 0.18
N LEU A 308 -14.24 33.82 0.46
CA LEU A 308 -13.93 33.09 1.68
C LEU A 308 -12.83 32.09 1.37
N SER A 309 -11.71 32.16 2.09
CA SER A 309 -10.63 31.20 1.98
C SER A 309 -10.17 30.72 3.35
N ALA A 310 -9.75 29.47 3.42
CA ALA A 310 -9.11 28.89 4.59
C ALA A 310 -8.28 27.67 4.20
N GLU A 311 -7.18 27.46 4.93
CA GLU A 311 -6.30 26.32 4.74
C GLU A 311 -6.80 25.12 5.54
N PHE A 312 -6.79 23.94 4.91
CA PHE A 312 -7.13 22.68 5.57
C PHE A 312 -6.20 21.58 5.12
N SER A 313 -5.74 20.77 6.07
CA SER A 313 -5.11 19.49 5.78
C SER A 313 -6.08 18.57 5.04
N ILE A 314 -5.58 17.89 4.02
CA ILE A 314 -6.34 16.86 3.32
C ILE A 314 -6.37 15.63 4.24
N ALA A 315 -7.56 15.24 4.70
CA ALA A 315 -7.74 14.17 5.67
C ALA A 315 -7.97 12.79 5.04
N SER A 316 -8.10 12.71 3.71
CA SER A 316 -8.25 11.47 2.94
C SER A 316 -6.91 10.95 2.44
N CYS A 317 -6.79 9.64 2.18
CA CYS A 317 -5.64 9.09 1.46
C CYS A 317 -5.53 9.64 0.02
N PRO A 318 -4.32 9.97 -0.49
CA PRO A 318 -4.09 10.18 -1.93
C PRO A 318 -4.46 8.97 -2.81
N CYS A 319 -4.59 7.78 -2.22
CA CYS A 319 -5.15 6.58 -2.84
C CYS A 319 -6.55 6.80 -3.45
N ASP A 320 -7.34 7.71 -2.88
CA ASP A 320 -8.66 8.13 -3.38
C ASP A 320 -8.65 9.64 -3.68
N ASP A 321 -7.80 10.01 -4.64
CA ASP A 321 -7.62 11.36 -5.20
C ASP A 321 -8.91 12.06 -5.71
N ARG A 322 -10.03 11.33 -5.77
CA ARG A 322 -11.32 11.84 -6.20
C ARG A 322 -12.20 12.27 -5.05
N ASN A 323 -12.00 11.71 -3.86
CA ASN A 323 -12.79 11.98 -2.67
C ASN A 323 -11.91 12.65 -1.63
N LEU A 324 -11.93 13.99 -1.62
CA LEU A 324 -11.16 14.78 -0.66
C LEU A 324 -11.99 14.99 0.60
N HIS A 325 -11.42 14.67 1.75
CA HIS A 325 -12.05 14.90 3.05
C HIS A 325 -11.33 16.02 3.79
N PHE A 326 -12.10 16.93 4.38
CA PHE A 326 -11.59 18.01 5.22
C PHE A 326 -12.34 18.05 6.53
N HIS A 327 -11.60 18.25 7.61
CA HIS A 327 -12.12 18.32 8.96
C HIS A 327 -12.24 19.80 9.33
N VAL A 328 -13.47 20.33 9.30
CA VAL A 328 -13.76 21.74 9.53
C VAL A 328 -14.31 21.93 10.95
N ARG A 329 -13.51 22.58 11.81
CA ARG A 329 -13.96 23.04 13.12
C ARG A 329 -14.77 24.32 12.97
N ARG A 330 -15.89 24.40 13.68
CA ARG A 330 -16.68 25.63 13.78
C ARG A 330 -15.97 26.61 14.71
N MET A 331 -15.72 27.80 14.20
CA MET A 331 -15.19 28.91 14.98
C MET A 331 -16.19 30.06 14.85
N PRO A 332 -17.06 30.29 15.86
CA PRO A 332 -18.06 31.36 15.78
C PRO A 332 -17.43 32.71 15.45
N GLY A 333 -17.93 33.38 14.41
CA GLY A 333 -17.36 34.64 13.91
C GLY A 333 -16.31 34.48 12.81
N ASN A 334 -15.85 33.26 12.53
CA ASN A 334 -15.04 32.96 11.36
C ASN A 334 -15.96 32.73 10.15
N LEU A 335 -15.88 33.66 9.19
CA LEU A 335 -16.75 33.69 8.00
C LEU A 335 -16.71 32.39 7.19
N PHE A 336 -15.55 31.73 7.08
CA PHE A 336 -15.42 30.48 6.34
C PHE A 336 -16.16 29.34 7.04
N SER A 337 -15.85 29.11 8.32
CA SER A 337 -16.46 28.02 9.08
C SER A 337 -17.97 28.24 9.26
N ASP A 338 -18.42 29.47 9.50
CA ASP A 338 -19.84 29.79 9.59
C ASP A 338 -20.55 29.57 8.24
N TYR A 339 -19.89 29.83 7.11
CA TYR A 339 -20.45 29.52 5.80
C TYR A 339 -20.59 28.01 5.59
N VAL A 340 -19.57 27.22 5.92
CA VAL A 340 -19.62 25.75 5.81
C VAL A 340 -20.78 25.16 6.62
N PHE A 341 -21.01 25.66 7.84
CA PHE A 341 -22.04 25.10 8.73
C PHE A 341 -23.47 25.57 8.42
N ASN A 342 -23.64 26.78 7.88
CA ASN A 342 -24.94 27.42 7.73
C ASN A 342 -25.43 27.53 6.29
N GLN A 343 -24.52 27.69 5.32
CA GLN A 343 -24.88 28.09 3.94
C GLN A 343 -24.46 27.08 2.88
N LEU A 344 -23.33 26.39 3.06
CA LEU A 344 -22.79 25.45 2.08
C LEU A 344 -23.72 24.23 1.91
N LYS A 345 -23.98 23.86 0.65
CA LYS A 345 -24.88 22.77 0.29
C LYS A 345 -24.22 21.77 -0.64
N LYS A 346 -24.84 20.59 -0.73
CA LYS A 346 -24.47 19.56 -1.70
C LYS A 346 -24.49 20.13 -3.12
N ASN A 347 -23.49 19.74 -3.92
CA ASN A 347 -23.18 20.14 -5.28
C ASN A 347 -22.62 21.56 -5.47
N ASP A 348 -22.51 22.36 -4.41
CA ASP A 348 -21.83 23.65 -4.48
C ASP A 348 -20.39 23.47 -4.94
N ALA A 349 -19.89 24.45 -5.70
CA ALA A 349 -18.52 24.45 -6.18
C ALA A 349 -17.59 25.01 -5.10
N VAL A 350 -16.45 24.35 -4.92
CA VAL A 350 -15.36 24.75 -4.03
C VAL A 350 -14.09 24.69 -4.83
N ASP A 351 -13.40 25.82 -4.94
CA ASP A 351 -12.10 25.84 -5.60
C ASP A 351 -11.05 25.39 -4.58
N VAL A 352 -10.12 24.54 -5.02
CA VAL A 352 -9.09 23.92 -4.20
C VAL A 352 -7.75 24.26 -4.83
N GLU A 353 -6.87 24.88 -4.04
CA GLU A 353 -5.53 25.25 -4.47
C GLU A 353 -4.46 24.59 -3.60
N GLY A 354 -3.47 23.99 -4.25
CA GLY A 354 -2.39 23.24 -3.60
C GLY A 354 -2.00 22.02 -4.43
N PRO A 355 -1.38 20.99 -3.83
CA PRO A 355 -1.12 20.83 -2.40
C PRO A 355 0.08 21.63 -1.91
N GLN A 356 0.18 21.79 -0.59
CA GLN A 356 1.28 22.44 0.11
C GLN A 356 1.66 21.63 1.37
N GLY A 357 2.85 21.89 1.90
CA GLY A 357 3.36 21.31 3.14
C GLY A 357 4.32 20.14 2.94
N GLU A 358 5.24 20.01 3.90
CA GLU A 358 6.33 19.01 3.94
C GLU A 358 6.07 17.91 4.99
N PHE A 359 4.91 17.92 5.63
CA PHE A 359 4.49 16.89 6.59
C PHE A 359 3.99 15.65 5.84
N ILE A 360 4.93 14.83 5.37
CA ILE A 360 4.67 13.63 4.56
C ILE A 360 5.24 12.38 5.21
N LEU A 361 4.69 11.22 4.82
CA LEU A 361 5.15 9.92 5.30
C LEU A 361 6.53 9.55 4.71
N GLN A 362 7.42 9.01 5.53
CA GLN A 362 8.67 8.38 5.08
C GLN A 362 8.42 6.97 4.54
N GLU A 363 7.91 6.86 3.31
CA GLU A 363 7.41 5.61 2.71
C GLU A 363 8.43 4.45 2.65
N LYS A 364 9.74 4.79 2.58
CA LYS A 364 10.83 3.81 2.49
C LYS A 364 11.27 3.27 3.85
N SER A 365 10.79 3.85 4.94
CA SER A 365 11.14 3.44 6.30
C SER A 365 10.26 2.26 6.73
N PRO A 366 10.83 1.09 7.08
CA PRO A 366 10.06 -0.03 7.61
C PRO A 366 9.77 0.11 9.12
N ARG A 367 10.15 1.24 9.74
CA ARG A 367 10.07 1.44 11.19
C ARG A 367 8.61 1.50 11.67
N PRO A 368 8.36 1.22 12.96
CA PRO A 368 7.08 1.54 13.59
C PRO A 368 6.74 3.03 13.47
N LEU A 369 5.47 3.33 13.23
CA LEU A 369 4.95 4.69 13.07
C LEU A 369 4.20 5.10 14.33
N TYR A 370 4.57 6.23 14.93
CA TYR A 370 3.91 6.80 16.10
C TYR A 370 3.26 8.12 15.72
N PHE A 371 1.93 8.12 15.70
CA PHE A 371 1.11 9.30 15.40
C PHE A 371 0.57 9.88 16.69
N ILE A 372 0.90 11.15 16.98
CA ILE A 372 0.32 11.92 18.08
C ILE A 372 -0.51 13.06 17.50
N ALA A 373 -1.82 12.91 17.58
CA ALA A 373 -2.80 13.88 17.13
C ALA A 373 -3.29 14.72 18.30
N PHE A 374 -3.18 16.04 18.19
CA PHE A 374 -3.77 17.00 19.10
C PHE A 374 -5.00 17.66 18.47
N ASP A 375 -6.17 17.57 19.12
CA ASP A 375 -7.43 18.13 18.63
C ASP A 375 -7.71 17.81 17.13
N THR A 376 -7.77 18.83 16.27
CA THR A 376 -8.01 18.73 14.82
C THR A 376 -6.82 18.22 14.03
N GLY A 377 -5.64 18.12 14.64
CA GLY A 377 -4.44 17.51 14.06
C GLY A 377 -4.60 16.04 13.65
N PHE A 378 -5.70 15.40 14.07
CA PHE A 378 -6.11 14.11 13.51
C PHE A 378 -6.36 14.15 12.00
N ALA A 379 -6.69 15.29 11.39
CA ALA A 379 -6.93 15.39 9.95
C ALA A 379 -5.72 14.97 9.08
N PRO A 380 -4.54 15.60 9.17
CA PRO A 380 -3.38 15.16 8.41
C PRO A 380 -2.89 13.76 8.85
N ILE A 381 -3.01 13.43 10.14
CA ILE A 381 -2.62 12.10 10.65
C ILE A 381 -3.51 10.99 10.08
N LYS A 382 -4.81 11.23 9.93
CA LYS A 382 -5.74 10.30 9.28
C LYS A 382 -5.28 10.01 7.85
N SER A 383 -4.87 11.04 7.10
CA SER A 383 -4.34 10.88 5.74
C SER A 383 -3.08 10.02 5.72
N LEU A 384 -2.12 10.28 6.62
CA LEU A 384 -0.89 9.50 6.75
C LEU A 384 -1.16 8.04 7.14
N ILE A 385 -2.07 7.80 8.08
CA ILE A 385 -2.45 6.45 8.52
C ILE A 385 -3.11 5.66 7.39
N GLU A 386 -4.11 6.23 6.70
CA GLU A 386 -4.76 5.55 5.58
C GLU A 386 -3.76 5.25 4.45
N HIS A 387 -2.81 6.15 4.22
CA HIS A 387 -1.73 5.95 3.24
C HIS A 387 -0.75 4.86 3.66
N ALA A 388 -0.29 4.87 4.91
CA ALA A 388 0.59 3.83 5.46
C ALA A 388 -0.07 2.43 5.39
N MET A 389 -1.38 2.35 5.67
CA MET A 389 -2.17 1.13 5.50
C MET A 389 -2.24 0.67 4.05
N SER A 390 -2.29 1.60 3.08
CA SER A 390 -2.32 1.26 1.65
C SER A 390 -0.99 0.71 1.11
N LEU A 391 0.12 1.17 1.69
CA LEU A 391 1.47 0.71 1.36
C LEU A 391 1.75 -0.67 1.97
N ASP A 392 1.15 -0.99 3.12
CA ASP A 392 1.35 -2.23 3.88
C ASP A 392 2.84 -2.53 4.19
N THR A 393 3.60 -1.46 4.48
CA THR A 393 5.06 -1.52 4.73
C THR A 393 5.45 -1.34 6.19
N ALA A 394 4.62 -0.69 7.02
CA ALA A 394 4.95 -0.37 8.40
C ALA A 394 4.86 -1.60 9.31
N GLU A 395 5.87 -1.83 10.15
CA GLU A 395 5.86 -2.95 11.12
C GLU A 395 4.71 -2.82 12.12
N ALA A 396 4.47 -1.60 12.64
CA ALA A 396 3.39 -1.27 13.54
C ALA A 396 2.96 0.19 13.37
N ILE A 397 1.70 0.49 13.68
CA ILE A 397 1.12 1.82 13.64
C ILE A 397 0.44 2.11 14.98
N HIS A 398 0.87 3.19 15.63
CA HIS A 398 0.31 3.64 16.90
C HIS A 398 -0.33 5.01 16.73
N LEU A 399 -1.59 5.16 17.14
CA LEU A 399 -2.30 6.42 17.19
C LEU A 399 -2.63 6.80 18.63
N TYR A 400 -2.07 7.94 19.06
CA TYR A 400 -2.38 8.61 20.31
C TYR A 400 -3.13 9.89 20.00
N TRP A 401 -4.41 9.97 20.37
CA TRP A 401 -5.23 11.15 20.12
C TRP A 401 -5.53 11.89 21.42
N ILE A 402 -4.88 13.03 21.61
CA ILE A 402 -4.95 13.86 22.82
C ILE A 402 -5.85 15.06 22.51
N GLY A 403 -6.97 15.16 23.22
CA GLY A 403 -7.95 16.24 23.03
C GLY A 403 -7.93 17.24 24.17
N SER A 404 -8.19 18.51 23.87
CA SER A 404 -8.48 19.54 24.88
C SER A 404 -9.67 19.13 25.76
N ASN A 405 -10.68 18.49 25.17
CA ASN A 405 -11.86 17.94 25.82
C ASN A 405 -12.39 16.71 25.04
N ALA A 406 -13.50 16.12 25.51
CA ALA A 406 -14.08 14.94 24.86
C ALA A 406 -14.56 15.20 23.42
N ASP A 407 -15.07 16.40 23.13
CA ASP A 407 -15.57 16.77 21.80
C ASP A 407 -14.44 16.97 20.78
N SER A 408 -13.20 17.21 21.24
CA SER A 408 -12.00 17.21 20.39
C SER A 408 -11.70 15.84 19.76
N ILE A 409 -12.13 14.75 20.40
CA ILE A 409 -11.97 13.40 19.87
C ILE A 409 -13.23 13.06 19.06
N TYR A 410 -13.34 13.64 17.88
CA TYR A 410 -14.59 13.68 17.10
C TYR A 410 -14.86 12.44 16.24
N MET A 411 -13.90 11.52 16.07
CA MET A 411 -14.05 10.27 15.31
C MET A 411 -13.44 9.03 16.02
N PRO A 412 -13.75 8.79 17.30
CA PRO A 412 -13.09 7.74 18.08
C PRO A 412 -13.46 6.33 17.60
N ASN A 413 -14.64 6.18 16.98
CA ASN A 413 -15.07 4.91 16.38
C ASN A 413 -14.16 4.46 15.24
N MET A 414 -13.55 5.38 14.50
CA MET A 414 -12.65 5.05 13.41
C MET A 414 -11.33 4.49 13.94
N GLY A 415 -10.73 5.14 14.95
CA GLY A 415 -9.54 4.63 15.63
C GLY A 415 -9.76 3.23 16.22
N ARG A 416 -10.91 3.01 16.89
CA ARG A 416 -11.30 1.68 17.38
C ARG A 416 -11.48 0.67 16.25
N ALA A 417 -12.18 1.04 15.19
CA ALA A 417 -12.39 0.16 14.05
C ALA A 417 -11.09 -0.25 13.37
N TRP A 418 -10.09 0.64 13.31
CA TRP A 418 -8.76 0.30 12.80
C TRP A 418 -8.01 -0.64 13.74
N ALA A 419 -8.05 -0.40 15.05
CA ALA A 419 -7.44 -1.29 16.05
C ALA A 419 -8.08 -2.69 16.05
N ASP A 420 -9.40 -2.78 15.88
CA ASP A 420 -10.12 -4.05 15.79
C ASP A 420 -9.84 -4.80 14.48
N ALA A 421 -9.49 -4.07 13.40
CA ALA A 421 -9.36 -4.64 12.06
C ALA A 421 -7.91 -4.94 11.63
N LEU A 422 -6.91 -4.45 12.37
CA LEU A 422 -5.50 -4.53 12.03
C LEU A 422 -4.67 -4.91 13.26
N ASP A 423 -4.05 -6.10 13.21
CA ASP A 423 -3.27 -6.65 14.31
C ASP A 423 -2.06 -5.79 14.70
N ASN A 424 -1.53 -5.00 13.75
CA ASN A 424 -0.40 -4.12 13.95
C ASN A 424 -0.79 -2.65 14.22
N PHE A 425 -2.07 -2.38 14.51
CA PHE A 425 -2.56 -1.03 14.82
C PHE A 425 -3.00 -0.91 16.28
N SER A 426 -2.53 0.13 16.99
CA SER A 426 -3.04 0.43 18.33
C SER A 426 -3.61 1.84 18.39
N PHE A 427 -4.77 1.98 19.04
CA PHE A 427 -5.42 3.27 19.28
C PHE A 427 -5.54 3.55 20.76
N SER A 428 -5.14 4.75 21.16
CA SER A 428 -5.50 5.32 22.46
C SER A 428 -5.96 6.76 22.30
N SER A 429 -6.88 7.17 23.17
CA SER A 429 -7.35 8.55 23.22
C SER A 429 -7.41 9.03 24.66
N SER A 430 -6.99 10.26 24.89
CA SER A 430 -6.99 10.90 26.21
C SER A 430 -7.41 12.36 26.10
N VAL A 431 -7.82 12.95 27.22
CA VAL A 431 -8.22 14.35 27.28
C VAL A 431 -7.43 15.08 28.36
N THR A 432 -6.98 16.29 28.07
CA THR A 432 -6.15 17.09 28.98
C THR A 432 -6.98 17.87 30.00
N GLY A 433 -8.22 18.21 29.65
CA GLY A 433 -9.06 19.12 30.43
C GLY A 433 -8.66 20.60 30.33
N PHE A 434 -7.76 20.95 29.42
CA PHE A 434 -7.33 22.32 29.13
C PHE A 434 -7.14 22.55 27.63
N ASP A 435 -7.18 23.82 27.20
CA ASP A 435 -7.02 24.18 25.79
C ASP A 435 -5.58 23.97 25.31
N LEU A 436 -5.39 23.05 24.36
CA LEU A 436 -4.12 22.71 23.73
C LEU A 436 -3.56 23.82 22.83
N ARG A 437 -4.33 24.87 22.55
CA ARG A 437 -3.85 26.09 21.87
C ARG A 437 -3.14 27.07 22.80
N ALA A 438 -3.15 26.80 24.11
CA ALA A 438 -2.53 27.64 25.13
C ALA A 438 -1.87 26.77 26.21
N VAL A 439 -0.80 26.07 25.82
CA VAL A 439 0.01 25.22 26.71
C VAL A 439 1.17 26.04 27.28
N SER A 440 1.24 26.17 28.60
CA SER A 440 2.35 26.80 29.32
C SER A 440 2.31 26.45 30.81
N GLY A 441 3.46 26.51 31.49
CA GLY A 441 3.59 26.33 32.93
C GLY A 441 3.00 24.98 33.37
N LYS A 442 1.99 25.00 34.25
CA LYS A 442 1.39 23.75 34.75
C LYS A 442 0.76 22.88 33.66
N ARG A 443 0.26 23.49 32.57
CA ARG A 443 -0.33 22.74 31.44
C ARG A 443 0.74 21.99 30.64
N GLU A 444 1.92 22.58 30.51
CA GLU A 444 3.08 21.98 29.85
C GLU A 444 3.58 20.77 30.65
N GLU A 445 3.75 20.92 31.97
CA GLU A 445 4.09 19.80 32.87
C GLU A 445 3.08 18.64 32.76
N ASN A 446 1.79 18.95 32.70
CA ASN A 446 0.75 17.93 32.56
C ASN A 446 0.81 17.25 31.18
N LEU A 447 1.08 17.99 30.11
CA LEU A 447 1.23 17.43 28.77
C LEU A 447 2.48 16.53 28.69
N HIS A 448 3.61 16.94 29.27
CA HIS A 448 4.80 16.11 29.40
C HIS A 448 4.50 14.78 30.10
N ALA A 449 3.81 14.80 31.25
CA ALA A 449 3.45 13.58 31.96
C ALA A 449 2.60 12.62 31.11
N MET A 450 1.70 13.14 30.27
CA MET A 450 0.92 12.32 29.33
C MET A 450 1.80 11.73 28.22
N LEU A 451 2.81 12.46 27.74
CA LEU A 451 3.77 11.95 26.75
C LEU A 451 4.74 10.92 27.36
N GLU A 452 5.10 11.06 28.63
CA GLU A 452 5.89 10.07 29.36
C GLU A 452 5.15 8.73 29.49
N GLU A 453 3.86 8.75 29.82
CA GLU A 453 3.02 7.54 29.90
C GLU A 453 2.99 6.77 28.55
N ILE A 454 3.00 7.50 27.43
CA ILE A 454 3.06 6.91 26.09
C ILE A 454 4.36 6.11 25.90
N ILE A 455 5.47 6.59 26.45
CA ILE A 455 6.80 5.97 26.32
C ILE A 455 6.99 4.82 27.28
N GLU A 456 6.53 4.94 28.52
CA GLU A 456 6.70 3.88 29.54
C GLU A 456 6.10 2.55 29.08
N GLY A 457 5.06 2.58 28.24
CA GLY A 457 4.47 1.39 27.62
C GLY A 457 5.16 0.89 26.33
N ARG A 458 6.19 1.59 25.83
CA ARG A 458 6.75 1.43 24.46
C ARG A 458 8.26 1.73 24.37
N PRO A 459 9.14 0.80 24.79
CA PRO A 459 10.59 0.97 24.66
C PRO A 459 11.08 0.97 23.20
N ASP A 460 10.25 0.53 22.25
CA ASP A 460 10.52 0.54 20.81
C ASP A 460 10.32 1.92 20.14
N LEU A 461 9.77 2.91 20.86
CA LEU A 461 9.50 4.24 20.31
C LEU A 461 10.77 4.95 19.81
N GLN A 462 11.92 4.72 20.45
CA GLN A 462 13.22 5.25 19.99
C GLN A 462 13.65 4.71 18.61
N LEU A 463 13.07 3.59 18.17
CA LEU A 463 13.32 2.96 16.88
C LEU A 463 12.30 3.36 15.81
N GLY A 464 11.26 4.11 16.18
CA GLY A 464 10.18 4.54 15.29
C GLY A 464 10.38 5.90 14.63
N ASP A 465 9.45 6.22 13.74
CA ASP A 465 9.26 7.57 13.19
C ASP A 465 8.01 8.20 13.85
N VAL A 466 8.15 9.42 14.40
CA VAL A 466 7.14 10.14 15.18
C VAL A 466 6.53 11.27 14.33
N TYR A 467 5.21 11.32 14.29
CA TYR A 467 4.42 12.31 13.55
C TYR A 467 3.48 13.03 14.50
N LEU A 468 3.69 14.34 14.64
CA LEU A 468 2.97 15.23 15.53
C LEU A 468 2.10 16.16 14.70
N ALA A 469 0.82 16.30 15.04
CA ALA A 469 -0.03 17.30 14.39
C ALA A 469 -1.06 17.93 15.33
N GLY A 470 -1.28 19.23 15.21
CA GLY A 470 -2.30 19.97 15.93
C GLY A 470 -1.85 21.41 16.29
N PRO A 471 -2.39 22.02 17.37
CA PRO A 471 -2.07 23.39 17.72
C PRO A 471 -0.58 23.61 18.01
N GLU A 472 -0.05 24.76 17.60
CA GLU A 472 1.37 25.12 17.70
C GLU A 472 1.94 24.85 19.11
N SER A 473 1.31 25.39 20.15
CA SER A 473 1.80 25.23 21.53
C SER A 473 1.85 23.79 22.03
N ALA A 474 1.00 22.90 21.52
CA ALA A 474 1.05 21.48 21.90
C ALA A 474 2.10 20.71 21.09
N VAL A 475 2.23 21.04 19.80
CA VAL A 475 3.20 20.42 18.90
C VAL A 475 4.62 20.77 19.29
N GLU A 476 4.92 22.03 19.64
CA GLU A 476 6.25 22.46 20.10
C GLU A 476 6.68 21.69 21.35
N VAL A 477 5.81 21.62 22.37
CA VAL A 477 6.08 20.88 23.62
C VAL A 477 6.34 19.40 23.34
N ALA A 478 5.54 18.77 22.48
CA ALA A 478 5.73 17.37 22.12
C ALA A 478 7.01 17.14 21.30
N GLU A 479 7.33 18.05 20.38
CA GLU A 479 8.54 17.97 19.58
C GLU A 479 9.78 18.08 20.45
N ASP A 480 9.85 19.09 21.32
CA ASP A 480 10.95 19.29 22.27
C ASP A 480 11.12 18.09 23.21
N PHE A 481 10.01 17.51 23.65
CA PHE A 481 10.01 16.29 24.46
C PHE A 481 10.68 15.11 23.74
N PHE A 482 10.26 14.79 22.50
CA PHE A 482 10.84 13.66 21.75
C PHE A 482 12.30 13.93 21.33
N LEU A 483 12.66 15.17 20.99
CA LEU A 483 14.04 15.54 20.72
C LEU A 483 14.93 15.44 21.98
N GLY A 484 14.40 15.86 23.14
CA GLY A 484 15.07 15.76 24.44
C GLY A 484 15.35 14.32 24.89
N LEU A 485 14.55 13.36 24.40
CA LEU A 485 14.77 11.92 24.60
C LEU A 485 15.83 11.32 23.65
N GLY A 486 16.39 12.12 22.75
CA GLY A 486 17.45 11.72 21.84
C GLY A 486 16.99 11.21 20.47
N LEU A 487 15.70 11.37 20.10
CA LEU A 487 15.28 11.08 18.74
C LEU A 487 15.86 12.14 17.77
N PRO A 488 16.42 11.73 16.62
CA PRO A 488 16.92 12.70 15.64
C PRO A 488 15.76 13.45 14.97
N LYS A 489 15.95 14.73 14.64
CA LYS A 489 14.95 15.55 13.95
C LYS A 489 14.44 14.94 12.63
N SER A 490 15.26 14.14 11.96
CA SER A 490 14.87 13.38 10.76
C SER A 490 13.85 12.26 11.02
N ARG A 491 13.44 12.03 12.27
CA ARG A 491 12.41 11.07 12.70
C ARG A 491 11.30 11.71 13.52
N VAL A 492 11.33 13.03 13.71
CA VAL A 492 10.28 13.78 14.42
C VAL A 492 9.70 14.81 13.46
N PHE A 493 8.57 14.45 12.86
CA PHE A 493 7.83 15.24 11.89
C PHE A 493 6.71 15.96 12.61
N SER A 494 6.53 17.24 12.32
CA SER A 494 5.52 18.10 12.96
C SER A 494 4.71 18.88 11.93
N SER A 495 3.42 19.10 12.23
CA SER A 495 2.52 19.92 11.45
C SER A 495 1.60 20.74 12.36
N VAL A 496 1.62 22.05 12.17
CA VAL A 496 0.75 22.96 12.92
C VAL A 496 -0.59 23.08 12.21
N VAL A 497 -1.66 22.81 12.94
CA VAL A 497 -3.05 22.88 12.48
C VAL A 497 -3.85 23.69 13.49
N ASN A 498 -4.54 24.72 13.00
CA ASN A 498 -5.31 25.66 13.82
C ASN A 498 -6.78 25.27 14.01
#